data_AF-A0A929EUW6-F1
#
_entry.id   AF-A0A929EUW6-F1
#
_cell.length_a   1.000
_cell.length_b   1.000
_cell.length_c   1.000
_cell.angle_alpha   90.00
_cell.angle_beta   90.00
_cell.angle_gamma   90.00
#
_symmetry.space_group_name_H-M   'P 1'
#
loop_
_entity.id
_entity.type
_entity.pdbx_description
1 polymer ?
#
loop_
_entity_poly.entity_id
_entity_poly.type
_entity_poly.pdbx_seq_one_letter_code
_entity_poly.pdbx_strand_id
1 'polypeptide(L)'
;MSISGNPHKMAVDIAGGYISFTVATLKRYTAGDLKTINTNLQLVLRELRRQQPPLEDVMAIKLKNMKIQRVNHALTIISSYCRKKRLPI
;
A
#
# COMPACT_ATOMS: atom_id res chain seq x y z
N MET A 1 -0.44 2.41 -18.31
CA MET A 1 -0.79 0.99 -18.16
C MET A 1 -1.95 0.96 -17.19
N SER A 2 -3.15 0.62 -17.64
CA SER A 2 -4.28 0.37 -16.74
C SER A 2 -3.87 -0.72 -15.74
N ILE A 3 -4.34 -0.66 -14.50
CA ILE A 3 -4.11 -1.76 -13.54
C ILE A 3 -4.67 -3.04 -14.16
N SER A 4 -3.81 -3.88 -14.74
CA SER A 4 -4.20 -5.09 -15.48
C SER A 4 -4.51 -6.27 -14.53
N GLY A 5 -5.03 -5.98 -13.34
CA GLY A 5 -5.20 -6.97 -12.27
C GLY A 5 -6.05 -6.43 -11.12
N ASN A 6 -6.13 -7.19 -10.03
CA ASN A 6 -6.91 -6.82 -8.86
C ASN A 6 -6.12 -5.82 -7.98
N PRO A 7 -6.55 -4.53 -7.86
CA PRO A 7 -5.83 -3.52 -7.08
C PRO A 7 -5.75 -3.85 -5.59
N HIS A 8 -6.74 -4.59 -5.06
CA HIS A 8 -6.74 -5.07 -3.68
C HIS A 8 -5.64 -6.11 -3.47
N LYS A 9 -5.51 -7.08 -4.39
CA LYS A 9 -4.44 -8.08 -4.33
C LYS A 9 -3.07 -7.43 -4.33
N MET A 10 -2.86 -6.42 -5.18
CA MET A 10 -1.61 -5.65 -5.19
C MET A 10 -1.31 -5.00 -3.83
N ALA A 11 -2.32 -4.41 -3.18
CA ALA A 11 -2.15 -3.84 -1.83
C ALA A 11 -1.78 -4.89 -0.78
N VAL A 12 -2.37 -6.10 -0.87
CA VAL A 12 -2.01 -7.24 -0.02
C VAL A 12 -0.58 -7.71 -0.29
N ASP A 13 -0.17 -7.79 -1.56
CA ASP A 13 1.19 -8.19 -1.95
C ASP A 13 2.23 -7.19 -1.42
N ILE A 14 1.92 -5.88 -1.44
CA ILE A 14 2.75 -4.83 -0.84
C ILE A 14 2.85 -4.99 0.68
N ALA A 15 1.72 -5.25 1.36
CA ALA A 15 1.74 -5.53 2.79
C ALA A 15 2.60 -6.77 3.11
N GLY A 16 2.49 -7.83 2.29
CA GLY A 16 3.29 -9.04 2.37
C GLY A 16 4.79 -8.83 2.11
N GLY A 17 5.14 -7.77 1.37
CA GLY A 17 6.52 -7.46 0.98
C GLY A 17 6.95 -8.12 -0.33
N TYR A 18 6.01 -8.63 -1.13
CA TYR A 18 6.26 -9.23 -2.44
C TYR A 18 6.47 -8.16 -3.53
N ILE A 19 5.87 -6.98 -3.32
CA ILE A 19 5.97 -5.84 -4.25
C ILE A 19 6.32 -4.58 -3.43
N SER A 20 7.14 -3.70 -4.01
CA SER A 20 7.43 -2.38 -3.45
C SER A 20 7.28 -1.30 -4.52
N PHE A 21 6.87 -0.11 -4.11
CA PHE A 21 6.82 1.03 -5.02
C PHE A 21 8.13 1.80 -5.00
N THR A 22 8.55 2.22 -6.19
CA THR A 22 9.60 3.19 -6.42
C THR A 22 9.08 4.25 -7.38
N VAL A 23 9.78 5.38 -7.49
CA VAL A 23 9.43 6.42 -8.47
C VAL A 23 9.39 5.85 -9.90
N ALA A 24 10.28 4.91 -10.23
CA ALA A 24 10.31 4.27 -11.55
C ALA A 24 9.05 3.43 -11.82
N THR A 25 8.59 2.66 -10.83
CA THR A 25 7.37 1.86 -10.98
C THR A 25 6.12 2.75 -11.08
N LEU A 26 6.08 3.87 -10.35
CA LEU A 26 4.93 4.77 -10.34
C LEU A 26 4.70 5.51 -11.67
N LYS A 27 5.76 5.73 -12.45
CA LYS A 27 5.66 6.36 -13.79
C LYS A 27 4.78 5.59 -14.78
N ARG A 28 4.54 4.29 -14.55
CA ARG A 28 3.78 3.42 -15.46
C ARG A 28 2.26 3.52 -15.29
N TYR A 29 1.82 4.08 -14.16
CA TYR A 29 0.42 4.21 -13.77
C TYR A 29 -0.14 5.57 -14.14
N THR A 30 -1.41 5.61 -14.53
CA THR A 30 -2.14 6.86 -14.73
C THR A 30 -2.57 7.48 -13.39
N ALA A 31 -3.05 8.71 -13.40
CA ALA A 31 -3.59 9.34 -12.18
C ALA A 31 -4.76 8.53 -11.58
N GLY A 32 -5.65 8.00 -12.45
CA GLY A 32 -6.76 7.15 -12.01
C GLY A 32 -6.30 5.83 -11.39
N ASP A 33 -5.25 5.22 -11.95
CA ASP A 33 -4.64 4.02 -11.37
C ASP A 33 -4.04 4.32 -10.00
N LEU A 34 -3.28 5.42 -9.87
CA LEU A 34 -2.65 5.82 -8.61
C LEU A 34 -3.68 6.10 -7.52
N LYS A 35 -4.79 6.75 -7.85
CA LYS A 35 -5.92 6.96 -6.93
C LYS A 35 -6.52 5.63 -6.49
N THR A 36 -6.77 4.71 -7.42
CA THR A 36 -7.32 3.38 -7.15
C THR A 36 -6.39 2.56 -6.23
N ILE A 37 -5.08 2.57 -6.51
CA ILE A 37 -4.05 1.92 -5.68
C ILE A 37 -4.03 2.53 -4.28
N ASN A 38 -4.04 3.86 -4.17
CA ASN A 38 -4.05 4.58 -2.90
C ASN A 38 -5.26 4.18 -2.04
N THR A 39 -6.47 4.15 -2.62
CA THR A 39 -7.68 3.70 -1.92
C THR A 39 -7.56 2.27 -1.42
N ASN A 40 -7.06 1.33 -2.25
CA ASN A 40 -6.91 -0.07 -1.84
C ASN A 40 -5.85 -0.26 -0.75
N LEU A 41 -4.75 0.49 -0.79
CA LEU A 41 -3.77 0.52 0.29
C LEU A 41 -4.37 1.01 1.61
N GLN A 42 -5.23 2.04 1.57
CA GLN A 42 -5.94 2.52 2.76
C GLN A 42 -6.93 1.49 3.32
N LEU A 43 -7.62 0.74 2.46
CA LEU A 43 -8.50 -0.37 2.88
C LEU A 43 -7.70 -1.45 3.61
N VAL A 44 -6.62 -1.94 3.01
CA VAL A 44 -5.75 -2.95 3.63
C VAL A 44 -5.12 -2.43 4.93
N LEU A 45 -4.70 -1.16 4.97
CA LEU A 45 -4.18 -0.56 6.22
C LEU A 45 -5.22 -0.56 7.33
N ARG A 46 -6.48 -0.24 7.00
CA ARG A 46 -7.59 -0.26 7.96
C ARG A 46 -7.85 -1.68 8.47
N GLU A 47 -7.83 -2.68 7.60
CA GLU A 47 -7.98 -4.09 7.97
C GLU A 47 -6.85 -4.56 8.89
N LEU A 48 -5.59 -4.28 8.53
CA LEU A 48 -4.43 -4.60 9.36
C LEU A 48 -4.52 -3.95 10.74
N ARG A 49 -4.99 -2.70 10.83
CA ARG A 49 -5.17 -2.01 12.12
C ARG A 49 -6.26 -2.66 12.98
N ARG A 50 -7.34 -3.16 12.36
CA ARG A 50 -8.44 -3.86 13.04
C ARG A 50 -8.04 -5.23 13.59
N GLN A 51 -7.02 -5.88 13.02
CA GLN A 51 -6.51 -7.14 13.57
C GLN A 51 -5.99 -6.92 14.99
N GLN A 52 -6.44 -7.69 15.96
CA GLN A 52 -5.92 -7.65 17.33
C GLN A 52 -5.36 -9.04 17.66
N PRO A 53 -4.06 -9.29 17.35
CA PRO A 53 -3.41 -10.51 17.81
C PRO A 53 -3.39 -10.56 19.35
N PRO A 54 -3.42 -11.76 19.96
CA PRO A 54 -3.18 -11.93 21.38
C PRO A 54 -1.86 -11.30 21.81
N LEU A 55 -1.80 -10.75 23.02
CA LEU A 55 -0.64 -9.99 23.50
C LEU A 55 0.60 -10.88 23.72
N GLU A 56 0.36 -12.14 24.06
CA GLU A 56 1.37 -13.18 24.18
C GLU A 56 1.98 -13.59 22.84
N ASP A 57 1.28 -13.35 21.71
CA ASP A 57 1.81 -13.65 20.37
C ASP A 57 2.60 -12.46 19.81
N VAL A 58 3.80 -12.27 20.39
CA VAL A 58 4.74 -11.22 20.01
C VAL A 58 5.11 -11.32 18.51
N MET A 59 5.14 -12.52 17.94
CA MET A 59 5.47 -12.72 16.53
C MET A 59 4.35 -12.22 15.62
N ALA A 60 3.08 -12.53 15.91
CA ALA A 60 1.94 -12.00 15.16
C ALA A 60 1.85 -10.47 15.25
N ILE A 61 2.14 -9.89 16.43
CA ILE A 61 2.19 -8.42 16.61
C ILE A 61 3.29 -7.82 15.71
N LYS A 62 4.49 -8.39 15.75
CA LYS A 62 5.61 -7.93 14.91
C LYS A 62 5.27 -8.01 13.43
N LEU A 63 4.70 -9.13 12.97
CA LEU A 63 4.29 -9.33 11.58
C LEU A 63 3.23 -8.30 11.14
N LYS A 64 2.21 -8.06 11.98
CA LYS A 64 1.21 -7.00 11.73
C LYS A 64 1.88 -5.62 11.59
N ASN A 65 2.77 -5.26 12.50
CA ASN A 65 3.45 -3.97 12.49
C ASN A 65 4.34 -3.80 11.25
N MET A 66 5.03 -4.86 10.82
CA MET A 66 5.81 -4.85 9.58
C MET A 66 4.92 -4.64 8.34
N LYS A 67 3.76 -5.32 8.27
CA LYS A 67 2.79 -5.12 7.18
C LYS A 67 2.29 -3.66 7.15
N ILE A 68 1.94 -3.11 8.31
CA ILE A 68 1.50 -1.70 8.44
C ILE A 68 2.60 -0.74 7.97
N GLN A 69 3.84 -0.95 8.40
CA GLN A 69 4.98 -0.11 8.01
C GLN A 69 5.15 -0.09 6.49
N ARG A 70 5.07 -1.24 5.81
CA ARG A 70 5.19 -1.33 4.35
C ARG A 70 4.08 -0.59 3.63
N VAL A 71 2.84 -0.75 4.08
CA VAL A 71 1.69 -0.05 3.48
C VAL A 71 1.81 1.47 3.67
N ASN A 72 2.19 1.94 4.87
CA ASN A 72 2.44 3.37 5.11
C ASN A 72 3.57 3.93 4.24
N HIS A 73 4.64 3.15 4.04
CA HIS A 73 5.74 3.54 3.16
C HIS A 73 5.25 3.70 1.70
N ALA A 74 4.47 2.75 1.20
CA ALA A 74 3.87 2.82 -0.13
C ALA A 74 2.96 4.05 -0.29
N LEU A 75 2.09 4.33 0.69
CA LEU A 75 1.23 5.52 0.70
C LEU A 75 2.03 6.81 0.65
N THR A 76 3.14 6.88 1.41
CA THR A 76 4.04 8.05 1.42
C THR A 76 4.68 8.28 0.06
N ILE A 77 5.17 7.22 -0.59
CA ILE A 77 5.81 7.33 -1.90
C ILE A 77 4.79 7.77 -2.96
N ILE A 78 3.59 7.19 -2.98
CA ILE A 78 2.52 7.58 -3.91
C ILE A 78 2.16 9.05 -3.70
N SER A 79 1.96 9.47 -2.44
CA SER A 79 1.59 10.85 -2.11
C SER A 79 2.66 11.85 -2.55
N SER A 80 3.92 11.55 -2.27
CA SER A 80 5.06 12.38 -2.69
C SER A 80 5.17 12.49 -4.21
N TYR A 81 5.02 11.36 -4.92
CA TYR A 81 5.03 11.32 -6.38
C TYR A 81 3.90 12.15 -7.00
N CYS A 82 2.66 11.96 -6.52
CA CYS A 82 1.49 12.67 -7.03
C CYS A 82 1.57 14.16 -6.73
N ARG A 83 2.04 14.56 -5.54
CA ARG A 83 2.28 15.97 -5.20
C ARG A 83 3.30 16.61 -6.14
N LYS A 84 4.42 15.94 -6.42
CA LYS A 84 5.44 16.44 -7.36
C LYS A 84 4.91 16.57 -8.79
N LYS A 85 4.00 15.68 -9.20
CA LYS A 85 3.39 15.65 -10.53
C LYS A 85 2.06 16.41 -10.65
N ARG A 86 1.58 17.02 -9.56
CA ARG A 86 0.28 17.70 -9.47
C ARG A 86 -0.89 16.80 -9.89
N LEU A 87 -0.84 15.52 -9.54
CA LEU A 87 -1.89 14.56 -9.81
C LEU A 87 -2.89 14.51 -8.64
N PRO A 88 -4.20 14.45 -8.90
CA PRO A 88 -5.20 14.31 -7.85
C PRO A 88 -5.24 12.86 -7.34
N ILE A 89 -5.08 12.69 -6.02
CA ILE A 89 -5.22 11.41 -5.30
C ILE A 89 -6.09 11.58 -4.07
#